data_AF-A0A0F2L5X3-F1
#
_entry.id   AF-A0A0F2L5X3-F1
#
_cell.length_a   1.000
_cell.length_b   1.000
_cell.length_c   1.000
_cell.angle_alpha   90.00
_cell.angle_beta   90.00
_cell.angle_gamma   90.00
#
_symmetry.space_group_name_H-M   'P 1'
#
loop_
_entity.id
_entity.type
_entity.pdbx_description
1 polymer ?
#
loop_
_entity_poly.entity_id
_entity_poly.type
_entity_poly.pdbx_seq_one_letter_code
_entity_poly.pdbx_strand_id
1 'polypeptide(L)'
;MVMSMVSASTLRKIQYLLGIVLIVVLGIHLAFRWPSYEQSITYTAAISHIQAWDFVYAAVLYILLYAALTHGLIGFRTLLLELWHWRYARITVDAILIIVGVAVAVIGTIALTGVILTLIH
;
A
#
# COMPACT_ATOMS: atom_id res chain seq x y z
N MET A 1 25.27 23.77 21.88
CA MET A 1 24.21 22.79 22.21
C MET A 1 24.03 21.90 20.98
N VAL A 2 24.71 20.74 20.97
CA VAL A 2 24.58 19.79 19.86
C VAL A 2 23.25 19.07 20.07
N MET A 3 22.28 19.33 19.20
CA MET A 3 21.07 18.51 19.13
C MET A 3 21.48 17.09 18.76
N SER A 4 21.58 16.22 19.76
CA SER A 4 21.56 14.78 19.57
C SER A 4 20.25 14.46 18.85
N MET A 5 20.32 14.29 17.54
CA MET A 5 19.18 13.81 16.74
C MET A 5 18.84 12.42 17.25
N VAL A 6 17.73 12.28 17.97
CA VAL A 6 17.19 10.98 18.37
C VAL A 6 16.97 10.18 17.09
N SER A 7 17.84 9.21 16.83
CA SER A 7 17.79 8.38 15.64
C SER A 7 16.44 7.69 15.55
N ALA A 8 15.61 8.08 14.58
CA ALA A 8 14.36 7.39 14.30
C ALA A 8 14.64 5.91 13.99
N SER A 9 13.79 5.01 14.52
CA SER A 9 13.89 3.58 14.22
C SER A 9 13.80 3.37 12.70
N THR A 10 14.48 2.35 12.19
CA THR A 10 14.46 2.01 10.75
C THR A 10 13.03 1.87 10.22
N LEU A 11 12.13 1.26 11.00
CA LEU A 11 10.71 1.15 10.66
C LEU A 11 10.02 2.50 10.49
N ARG A 12 10.32 3.48 11.36
CA ARG A 12 9.74 4.82 11.26
C ARG A 12 10.27 5.59 10.05
N LYS A 13 11.55 5.41 9.70
CA LYS A 13 12.14 5.98 8.47
C LYS A 13 11.47 5.39 7.22
N ILE A 14 11.26 4.07 7.19
CA ILE A 14 10.54 3.38 6.11
C ILE A 14 9.12 3.93 5.99
N GLN A 15 8.39 4.07 7.11
CA GLN A 15 7.03 4.58 7.09
C GLN A 15 6.93 5.99 6.49
N TYR A 16 7.86 6.89 6.83
CA TYR A 16 7.90 8.24 6.23
C TYR A 16 8.20 8.22 4.74
N LEU A 17 9.18 7.41 4.31
CA LEU A 17 9.49 7.27 2.89
C LEU A 17 8.28 6.74 2.11
N LEU A 18 7.62 5.71 2.63
CA LEU A 18 6.41 5.16 2.02
C LEU A 18 5.28 6.19 1.98
N GLY A 19 5.13 7.03 3.01
CA GLY A 19 4.17 8.12 3.01
C GLY A 19 4.39 9.11 1.86
N ILE A 20 5.66 9.48 1.60
CA ILE A 20 6.02 10.36 0.48
C ILE A 20 5.71 9.69 -0.87
N VAL A 21 6.10 8.42 -1.02
CA VAL A 21 5.79 7.63 -2.24
C VAL A 21 4.27 7.59 -2.46
N LEU A 22 3.50 7.33 -1.40
CA LEU A 22 2.06 7.22 -1.44
C LEU A 22 1.37 8.50 -1.90
N ILE A 23 1.84 9.69 -1.51
CA ILE A 23 1.27 10.96 -1.98
C ILE A 23 1.27 11.01 -3.52
N VAL A 24 2.37 10.59 -4.15
CA VAL A 24 2.51 10.62 -5.60
C VAL A 24 1.66 9.54 -6.27
N VAL A 25 1.82 8.27 -5.88
CA VAL A 25 1.13 7.16 -6.56
C VAL A 25 -0.38 7.17 -6.30
N LEU A 26 -0.82 7.61 -5.11
CA LEU A 26 -2.24 7.80 -4.82
C LEU A 26 -2.81 8.95 -5.66
N GLY A 27 -2.07 10.06 -5.81
CA GLY A 27 -2.49 11.16 -6.66
C GLY A 27 -2.74 10.72 -8.11
N ILE A 28 -1.81 9.93 -8.67
CA ILE A 28 -1.97 9.33 -10.01
C ILE A 28 -3.20 8.43 -10.04
N HIS A 29 -3.35 7.52 -9.05
CA HIS A 29 -4.50 6.62 -8.99
C HIS A 29 -5.84 7.36 -8.93
N LEU A 30 -5.92 8.42 -8.13
CA LEU A 30 -7.13 9.26 -8.01
C LEU A 30 -7.42 10.06 -9.27
N ALA A 31 -6.40 10.46 -10.04
CA ALA A 31 -6.59 11.12 -11.33
C ALA A 31 -7.35 10.23 -12.33
N PHE A 32 -7.10 8.92 -12.33
CA PHE A 32 -7.87 7.94 -13.12
C PHE A 32 -9.31 7.73 -12.62
N ARG A 33 -9.67 8.29 -11.46
CA ARG A 33 -11.03 8.26 -10.94
C ARG A 33 -11.83 9.54 -11.24
N TRP A 34 -11.16 10.54 -11.82
CA TRP A 34 -11.75 11.81 -12.21
C TRP A 34 -12.19 11.78 -13.68
N PRO A 35 -13.27 12.49 -14.08
CA PRO A 35 -14.18 13.30 -13.26
C PRO A 35 -15.32 12.52 -12.61
N SER A 36 -15.60 11.30 -13.06
CA SER A 36 -16.72 10.49 -12.58
C SER A 36 -16.22 9.21 -11.93
N TYR A 37 -16.28 9.18 -10.59
CA TYR A 37 -15.86 8.03 -9.81
C TYR A 37 -16.64 6.77 -10.21
N GLU A 38 -17.97 6.86 -10.26
CA GLU A 38 -18.86 5.73 -10.57
C GLU A 38 -18.56 5.11 -11.95
N GLN A 39 -18.28 5.93 -12.95
CA GLN A 39 -17.92 5.43 -14.28
C GLN A 39 -16.52 4.80 -14.29
N SER A 40 -15.58 5.37 -13.52
CA SER A 40 -14.19 4.93 -13.49
C SER A 40 -13.97 3.57 -12.82
N ILE A 41 -14.89 3.11 -11.99
CA ILE A 41 -14.79 1.82 -11.27
C ILE A 41 -15.46 0.66 -12.01
N THR A 42 -16.13 0.94 -13.13
CA THR A 42 -16.67 -0.12 -13.99
C THR A 42 -15.55 -1.01 -14.51
N TYR A 43 -15.84 -2.30 -14.74
CA TYR A 43 -14.85 -3.25 -15.23
C TYR A 43 -14.16 -2.76 -16.52
N THR A 44 -14.95 -2.28 -17.47
CA THR A 44 -14.45 -1.78 -18.77
C THR A 44 -13.53 -0.57 -18.62
N ALA A 45 -13.87 0.40 -17.75
CA ALA A 45 -13.03 1.56 -17.50
C ALA A 45 -11.75 1.20 -16.74
N ALA A 46 -11.84 0.30 -15.74
CA ALA A 46 -10.68 -0.14 -14.98
C ALA A 46 -9.64 -0.83 -15.89
N ILE A 47 -10.11 -1.67 -16.82
CA ILE A 47 -9.27 -2.33 -17.81
C ILE A 47 -8.69 -1.34 -18.81
N SER A 48 -9.50 -0.43 -19.36
CA SER A 48 -9.02 0.52 -20.36
C SER A 48 -7.94 1.45 -19.83
N HIS A 49 -7.99 1.82 -18.55
CA HIS A 49 -6.93 2.60 -17.90
C HIS A 49 -5.60 1.83 -17.81
N ILE A 50 -5.66 0.53 -17.52
CA ILE A 50 -4.47 -0.34 -17.48
C ILE A 50 -3.89 -0.48 -18.88
N GLN A 51 -4.73 -0.70 -19.90
CA GLN A 51 -4.27 -0.82 -21.29
C GLN A 51 -3.70 0.48 -21.85
N ALA A 52 -4.31 1.63 -21.56
CA ALA A 52 -3.91 2.92 -22.12
C ALA A 52 -2.52 3.38 -21.65
N TRP A 53 -2.09 2.95 -20.47
CA TRP A 53 -0.80 3.30 -19.88
C TRP A 53 0.12 2.08 -19.72
N ASP A 54 -0.30 0.95 -20.28
CA ASP A 54 0.42 -0.32 -20.37
C ASP A 54 1.17 -0.65 -19.06
N PHE A 55 2.50 -0.68 -19.11
CA PHE A 55 3.35 -0.98 -17.95
C PHE A 55 3.40 0.12 -16.89
N VAL A 56 3.15 1.38 -17.23
CA VAL A 56 3.33 2.51 -16.29
C VAL A 56 2.25 2.51 -15.22
N TYR A 57 0.98 2.39 -15.60
CA TYR A 57 -0.10 2.38 -14.61
C TYR A 57 -0.12 1.06 -13.82
N ALA A 58 0.25 -0.06 -14.45
CA ALA A 58 0.49 -1.31 -13.74
C ALA A 58 1.55 -1.14 -12.64
N ALA A 59 2.69 -0.50 -12.94
CA ALA A 59 3.72 -0.21 -11.93
C ALA A 59 3.19 0.67 -10.79
N VAL A 60 2.39 1.70 -11.11
CA VAL A 60 1.72 2.53 -10.10
C VAL A 60 0.85 1.69 -9.17
N LEU A 61 0.06 0.77 -9.70
CA LEU A 61 -0.80 -0.11 -8.90
C LEU A 61 -0.01 -1.07 -8.01
N TYR A 62 1.09 -1.65 -8.50
CA TYR A 62 1.97 -2.48 -7.65
C TYR A 62 2.64 -1.67 -6.55
N ILE A 63 3.17 -0.48 -6.87
CA ILE A 63 3.76 0.40 -5.85
C ILE A 63 2.70 0.76 -4.82
N LEU A 64 1.49 1.11 -5.26
CA LEU A 64 0.40 1.46 -4.35
C LEU A 64 0.01 0.29 -3.46
N LEU A 65 -0.09 -0.94 -4.00
CA LEU A 65 -0.37 -2.15 -3.22
C LEU A 65 0.65 -2.34 -2.08
N TYR A 66 1.94 -2.41 -2.42
CA TYR A 66 2.97 -2.71 -1.41
C TYR A 66 3.28 -1.53 -0.50
N ALA A 67 3.28 -0.30 -1.03
CA ALA A 67 3.55 0.89 -0.23
C ALA A 67 2.41 1.17 0.75
N ALA A 68 1.15 1.09 0.31
CA ALA A 68 0.00 1.34 1.18
C ALA A 68 -0.11 0.27 2.25
N LEU A 69 0.08 -0.99 1.86
CA LEU A 69 0.07 -2.12 2.80
C LEU A 69 1.17 -1.98 3.85
N THR A 70 2.42 -1.75 3.43
CA THR A 70 3.55 -1.66 4.37
C THR A 70 3.42 -0.43 5.27
N HIS A 71 3.04 0.72 4.70
CA HIS A 71 2.81 1.95 5.48
C HIS A 71 1.69 1.76 6.50
N GLY A 72 0.56 1.18 6.07
CA GLY A 72 -0.59 0.89 6.91
C GLY A 72 -0.26 -0.09 8.03
N LEU A 73 0.46 -1.17 7.75
CA LEU A 73 0.85 -2.16 8.76
C LEU A 73 1.79 -1.57 9.81
N ILE A 74 2.78 -0.75 9.42
CA ILE A 74 3.68 -0.10 10.37
C ILE A 74 2.93 0.92 11.25
N GLY A 75 2.06 1.73 10.64
CA GLY A 75 1.25 2.69 11.37
C GLY A 75 0.29 2.02 12.35
N PHE A 76 -0.43 1.00 11.87
CA PHE A 76 -1.38 0.26 12.68
C PHE A 76 -0.71 -0.52 13.79
N ARG A 77 0.46 -1.13 13.55
CA ARG A 77 1.29 -1.74 14.59
C ARG A 77 1.60 -0.76 15.72
N THR A 78 2.02 0.46 15.36
CA THR A 78 2.35 1.50 16.34
C THR A 78 1.13 1.84 17.20
N LEU A 79 -0.03 2.08 16.58
CA LEU A 79 -1.29 2.36 17.29
C LEU A 79 -1.73 1.21 18.20
N LEU A 80 -1.68 -0.04 17.72
CA LEU A 80 -2.08 -1.20 18.51
C LEU A 80 -1.17 -1.40 19.74
N LEU A 81 0.13 -1.20 19.59
CA LEU A 81 1.07 -1.33 20.72
C LEU A 81 1.01 -0.16 21.70
N GLU A 82 0.51 1.00 21.26
CA GLU A 82 0.18 2.13 22.15
C GLU A 82 -1.11 1.90 22.95
N LEU A 83 -2.03 1.07 22.44
CA LEU A 83 -3.29 0.77 23.12
C LEU A 83 -3.19 -0.47 24.03
N TRP A 84 -2.41 -1.48 23.65
CA TRP A 84 -2.29 -2.74 24.38
C TRP A 84 -0.91 -2.94 25.01
N HIS A 85 -0.88 -3.04 26.34
CA HIS A 85 0.36 -3.10 27.14
C HIS A 85 0.61 -4.44 27.88
N TRP A 86 -0.10 -5.50 27.52
CA TRP A 86 0.02 -6.80 28.20
C TRP A 86 1.26 -7.60 27.73
N ARG A 87 1.66 -8.63 28.50
CA ARG A 87 2.94 -9.36 28.36
C ARG A 87 3.25 -9.87 26.95
N TYR A 88 2.24 -10.26 26.17
CA TYR A 88 2.44 -10.79 24.81
C TYR A 88 1.88 -9.88 23.70
N ALA A 89 1.45 -8.65 24.01
CA ALA A 89 0.87 -7.72 23.05
C ALA A 89 1.72 -7.56 21.79
N ARG A 90 3.03 -7.39 21.96
CA ARG A 90 3.99 -7.27 20.84
C ARG A 90 3.94 -8.46 19.89
N ILE A 91 4.07 -9.67 20.43
CA ILE A 91 4.15 -10.89 19.61
C ILE A 91 2.82 -11.13 18.91
N THR A 92 1.70 -10.98 19.62
CA THR A 92 0.37 -11.18 19.07
C THR A 92 0.04 -10.18 17.96
N VAL A 93 0.31 -8.88 18.19
CA VAL A 93 0.11 -7.84 17.17
C VAL A 93 0.98 -8.11 15.95
N ASP A 94 2.28 -8.38 16.14
CA ASP A 94 3.20 -8.63 15.03
C ASP A 94 2.76 -9.84 14.20
N ALA A 95 2.38 -10.95 14.85
CA ALA A 95 1.92 -12.15 14.16
C ALA A 95 0.62 -11.89 13.35
N ILE A 96 -0.37 -11.24 13.94
CA ILE A 96 -1.65 -10.94 13.27
C ILE A 96 -1.41 -10.04 12.06
N LEU A 97 -0.62 -8.98 12.23
CA LEU A 97 -0.34 -8.02 11.15
C LEU A 97 0.48 -8.65 10.02
N ILE A 98 1.40 -9.55 10.33
CA ILE A 98 2.13 -10.31 9.30
C ILE A 98 1.17 -11.21 8.52
N ILE A 99 0.29 -11.96 9.19
CA ILE A 99 -0.67 -12.85 8.52
C ILE A 99 -1.60 -12.06 7.61
N VAL A 100 -2.19 -10.97 8.12
CA VAL A 100 -3.07 -10.08 7.34
C VAL A 100 -2.28 -9.45 6.18
N GLY A 101 -1.05 -9.00 6.44
CA GLY A 101 -0.18 -8.43 5.43
C GLY A 101 0.11 -9.39 4.28
N VAL A 102 0.52 -10.62 4.60
CA VAL A 102 0.79 -11.66 3.59
C VAL A 102 -0.47 -11.98 2.80
N ALA A 103 -1.62 -12.15 3.46
CA ALA A 103 -2.88 -12.45 2.80
C ALA A 103 -3.26 -11.34 1.79
N VAL A 104 -3.24 -10.07 2.20
CA VAL A 104 -3.56 -8.93 1.34
C VAL A 104 -2.55 -8.81 0.19
N ALA A 105 -1.25 -8.99 0.47
CA ALA A 105 -0.21 -8.94 -0.54
C ALA A 105 -0.42 -10.01 -1.61
N VAL A 106 -0.68 -11.26 -1.21
CA VAL A 106 -0.92 -12.38 -2.12
C VAL A 106 -2.17 -12.14 -2.96
N ILE A 107 -3.31 -11.83 -2.33
CA ILE A 107 -4.57 -11.60 -3.04
C ILE A 107 -4.45 -10.43 -4.02
N GLY A 108 -3.87 -9.31 -3.57
CA GLY A 108 -3.67 -8.12 -4.42
C GLY A 108 -2.72 -8.40 -5.59
N THR A 109 -1.65 -9.16 -5.36
CA THR A 109 -0.70 -9.55 -6.41
C THR A 109 -1.39 -10.45 -7.44
N ILE A 110 -2.13 -11.48 -7.01
CA ILE A 110 -2.86 -12.37 -7.90
C ILE A 110 -3.87 -11.57 -8.74
N ALA A 111 -4.61 -10.66 -8.13
CA ALA A 111 -5.57 -9.83 -8.85
C ALA A 111 -4.90 -8.94 -9.91
N LEU A 112 -3.84 -8.22 -9.55
CA LEU A 112 -3.12 -7.35 -10.49
C LEU A 112 -2.43 -8.13 -11.61
N THR A 113 -1.67 -9.17 -11.25
CA THR A 113 -0.97 -10.01 -12.23
C THR A 113 -1.97 -10.73 -13.15
N GLY A 114 -3.07 -11.24 -12.58
CA GLY A 114 -4.12 -11.90 -13.35
C GLY A 114 -4.72 -10.97 -14.40
N VAL A 115 -5.05 -9.74 -14.02
CA VAL A 115 -5.54 -8.72 -14.96
C VAL A 115 -4.50 -8.43 -16.04
N ILE A 116 -3.24 -8.19 -15.68
CA ILE A 116 -2.19 -7.87 -16.67
C ILE A 116 -1.98 -9.01 -17.66
N LEU A 117 -1.91 -10.26 -17.18
CA LEU A 117 -1.75 -11.43 -18.03
C LEU A 117 -2.93 -11.59 -19.00
N THR A 118 -4.17 -11.33 -18.55
CA THR A 118 -5.35 -11.35 -19.44
C THR A 118 -5.37 -10.23 -20.48
N LEU A 119 -4.56 -9.19 -20.33
CA LEU A 119 -4.50 -8.06 -21.28
C LEU A 119 -3.37 -8.18 -22.30
N ILE A 120 -2.39 -9.04 -22.06
CA ILE A 120 -1.25 -9.29 -22.96
C ILE A 120 -1.55 -10.45 -23.94
N HIS A 121 -2.53 -11.29 -23.62
CA HIS A 121 -3.02 -12.39 -24.45
C HIS A 121 -4.33 -12.04 -25.18
#